data_AF-A0A3B5A391-F1
#
_entry.id   AF-A0A3B5A391-F1
#
_cell.length_a   1.000
_cell.length_b   1.000
_cell.length_c   1.000
_cell.angle_alpha   90.00
_cell.angle_beta   90.00
_cell.angle_gamma   90.00
#
_symmetry.space_group_name_H-M   'P 1'
#
loop_
_entity.id
_entity.type
_entity.pdbx_description
1 polymer ?
#
loop_
_entity_poly.entity_id
_entity_poly.type
_entity_poly.pdbx_seq_one_letter_code
_entity_poly.pdbx_strand_id
1 'polypeptide(L)'
;MPIGLKHKYDVKPDEAVSAFKTTVESREGVAVSQQRLIHEGREMMEGTLADYKVREMSTIDMTMRLRGGHLTRFICHKKRTCTCAFMITSQTGDQTAL
;
A
#
# COMPACT_ATOMS: atom_id res chain seq x y z
N MET A 1 2.35 16.70 12.38
CA MET A 1 2.17 17.07 10.96
C MET A 1 3.10 16.20 10.13
N PRO A 2 2.66 15.08 9.53
CA PRO A 2 3.58 14.23 8.80
C PRO A 2 3.78 14.77 7.38
N ILE A 3 5.03 15.13 7.08
CA ILE A 3 5.54 15.41 5.75
C ILE A 3 5.72 14.04 5.06
N GLY A 4 4.61 13.35 4.84
CA GLY A 4 4.60 12.08 4.11
C GLY A 4 4.27 12.40 2.67
N LEU A 5 5.20 12.15 1.75
CA LEU A 5 4.92 12.17 0.32
C LEU A 5 3.76 11.17 0.12
N LYS A 6 2.54 11.67 -0.15
CA LYS A 6 1.40 10.81 -0.44
C LYS A 6 1.65 10.20 -1.81
N HIS A 7 2.15 8.97 -1.85
CA HIS A 7 2.39 8.25 -3.10
C HIS A 7 1.05 7.81 -3.69
N LYS A 8 0.82 8.20 -4.94
CA LYS A 8 -0.36 7.87 -5.72
C LYS A 8 -0.08 6.58 -6.51
N TYR A 9 -1.01 5.65 -6.46
CA TYR A 9 -0.95 4.39 -7.20
C TYR A 9 -2.21 4.24 -8.05
N ASP A 10 -2.00 3.91 -9.32
CA ASP A 10 -3.04 3.50 -10.24
C ASP A 10 -3.05 1.98 -10.24
N VAL A 11 -4.18 1.40 -9.83
CA VAL A 11 -4.31 -0.05 -9.62
C VAL A 11 -5.52 -0.56 -10.35
N LYS A 12 -5.45 -1.75 -10.93
CA LYS A 12 -6.62 -2.37 -11.57
C LYS A 12 -7.37 -3.26 -10.56
N PRO A 13 -8.70 -3.38 -10.67
CA PRO A 13 -9.46 -4.28 -9.79
C PRO A 13 -9.00 -5.74 -9.93
N ASP A 14 -8.62 -6.16 -11.14
CA ASP A 14 -8.08 -7.49 -11.44
C ASP A 14 -6.62 -7.71 -11.00
N GLU A 15 -5.95 -6.66 -10.51
CA GLU A 15 -4.56 -6.77 -10.11
C GLU A 15 -4.43 -7.49 -8.77
N ALA A 16 -3.47 -8.41 -8.71
CA ALA A 16 -3.18 -9.18 -7.52
C ALA A 16 -2.46 -8.32 -6.47
N VAL A 17 -2.77 -8.57 -5.20
CA VAL A 17 -2.08 -7.93 -4.07
C VAL A 17 -0.56 -8.18 -4.11
N SER A 18 -0.13 -9.34 -4.61
CA SER A 18 1.29 -9.65 -4.82
C SER A 18 1.95 -8.73 -5.85
N ALA A 19 1.28 -8.43 -6.96
CA ALA A 19 1.77 -7.51 -7.99
C ALA A 19 1.91 -6.07 -7.45
N PHE A 20 0.92 -5.62 -6.65
CA PHE A 20 0.99 -4.33 -5.99
C PHE A 20 2.18 -4.24 -5.02
N LYS A 21 2.41 -5.28 -4.21
CA LYS A 21 3.57 -5.34 -3.28
C LYS A 21 4.91 -5.27 -4.01
N THR A 22 5.05 -5.94 -5.15
CA THR A 22 6.26 -5.86 -5.99
C THR A 22 6.46 -4.46 -6.56
N THR A 23 5.38 -3.80 -6.97
CA THR A 23 5.43 -2.40 -7.44
C THR A 23 5.87 -1.46 -6.34
N VAL A 24 5.36 -1.66 -5.13
CA VAL A 24 5.78 -0.92 -3.93
C VAL A 24 7.24 -1.21 -3.60
N GLU A 25 7.68 -2.47 -3.62
CA GLU A 25 9.09 -2.85 -3.38
C GLU A 25 10.04 -2.14 -4.35
N SER A 26 9.69 -2.09 -5.64
CA SER A 26 10.52 -1.42 -6.65
C SER A 26 10.59 0.10 -6.46
N ARG A 27 9.52 0.73 -5.98
CA ARG A 27 9.46 2.20 -5.77
C ARG A 27 10.06 2.63 -4.44
N GLU A 28 9.78 1.86 -3.40
CA GLU A 28 10.07 2.19 -2.00
C GLU A 28 11.31 1.47 -1.45
N GLY A 29 11.79 0.43 -2.14
CA GLY A 29 12.95 -0.37 -1.72
C GLY A 29 12.69 -1.27 -0.51
N VAL A 30 11.42 -1.60 -0.24
CA VAL A 30 11.01 -2.40 0.93
C VAL A 30 10.67 -3.82 0.50
N ALA A 31 11.33 -4.81 1.10
CA ALA A 31 11.08 -6.21 0.79
C ALA A 31 9.60 -6.61 1.01
N VAL A 32 8.99 -7.30 0.04
CA VAL A 32 7.57 -7.70 0.07
C VAL A 32 7.18 -8.44 1.36
N SER A 33 8.08 -9.27 1.90
CA SER A 33 7.87 -10.04 3.14
C SER A 33 7.77 -9.18 4.40
N GLN A 34 8.28 -7.94 4.35
CA GLN A 34 8.25 -6.99 5.46
C GLN A 34 7.06 -6.01 5.36
N GLN A 35 6.37 -5.98 4.21
CA GLN A 35 5.22 -5.11 3.96
C GLN A 35 3.94 -5.73 4.52
N ARG A 36 3.22 -5.00 5.36
CA ARG A 36 1.88 -5.37 5.84
C ARG A 36 0.88 -4.32 5.36
N LEU A 37 0.15 -4.66 4.30
CA LEU A 37 -0.91 -3.84 3.73
C LEU A 37 -2.21 -4.06 4.50
N ILE A 38 -2.86 -2.97 4.87
CA ILE A 38 -4.09 -2.94 5.66
C ILE A 38 -5.06 -2.00 4.94
N HIS A 39 -6.27 -2.49 4.67
CA HIS A 39 -7.35 -1.71 4.08
C HIS A 39 -8.64 -1.98 4.83
N GLU A 40 -9.33 -0.92 5.27
CA GLU A 40 -10.55 -1.01 6.10
C GLU A 40 -10.41 -1.95 7.32
N GLY A 41 -9.20 -2.05 7.88
CA GLY A 41 -8.90 -2.96 9.01
C GLY A 41 -8.71 -4.43 8.63
N ARG A 42 -8.74 -4.77 7.34
CA ARG A 42 -8.38 -6.10 6.82
C ARG A 42 -6.95 -6.11 6.31
N GLU A 43 -6.22 -7.13 6.71
CA GLU A 43 -4.86 -7.34 6.24
C GLU A 43 -4.88 -8.01 4.88
N MET A 44 -4.23 -7.38 3.90
CA MET A 44 -4.14 -7.88 2.54
C MET A 44 -2.85 -8.69 2.38
N MET A 45 -2.95 -10.00 2.49
CA MET A 45 -1.81 -10.90 2.31
C MET A 45 -1.75 -11.44 0.87
N GLU A 46 -2.86 -12.03 0.41
CA GLU A 46 -3.05 -12.63 -0.92
C GLU A 46 -4.47 -12.36 -1.42
N GLY A 47 -4.70 -12.42 -2.74
CA GLY A 47 -5.99 -12.15 -3.38
C GLY A 47 -5.94 -11.05 -4.45
N THR A 48 -7.11 -10.64 -4.95
CA THR A 48 -7.25 -9.52 -5.89
C THR A 48 -7.70 -8.25 -5.18
N LEU A 49 -7.38 -7.07 -5.71
CA LEU A 49 -7.84 -5.80 -5.13
C LEU A 49 -9.37 -5.65 -5.17
N ALA A 50 -10.03 -6.28 -6.15
CA ALA A 50 -11.49 -6.35 -6.25
C ALA A 50 -12.13 -7.05 -5.03
N ASP A 51 -11.56 -8.16 -4.57
CA ASP A 51 -12.07 -8.90 -3.39
C ASP A 51 -12.06 -8.05 -2.11
N TYR A 52 -11.08 -7.15 -1.99
CA TYR A 52 -10.93 -6.26 -0.84
C TYR A 52 -11.76 -4.99 -0.94
N LYS A 53 -12.59 -4.84 -1.99
CA LYS A 53 -13.42 -3.65 -2.23
C LYS A 53 -12.64 -2.33 -2.22
N VAL A 54 -11.36 -2.39 -2.61
CA VAL A 54 -10.58 -1.17 -2.82
C VAL A 54 -11.34 -0.35 -3.87
N ARG A 55 -11.59 0.93 -3.61
CA ARG A 55 -12.26 1.87 -4.54
C ARG A 55 -11.32 3.00 -4.93
N GLU A 56 -11.72 3.81 -5.91
CA GLU A 56 -11.09 5.11 -6.12
C GLU A 56 -11.10 5.94 -4.82
N MET A 57 -10.05 6.74 -4.62
CA MET A 57 -9.84 7.53 -3.38
C MET A 57 -9.68 6.70 -2.10
N SER A 58 -9.65 5.38 -2.18
CA SER A 58 -9.32 4.54 -1.04
C SER A 58 -7.87 4.72 -0.61
N THR A 59 -7.63 4.58 0.69
CA THR A 59 -6.29 4.56 1.27
C THR A 59 -5.92 3.17 1.70
N ILE A 60 -4.71 2.74 1.33
CA ILE A 60 -4.11 1.50 1.81
C ILE A 60 -3.00 1.88 2.79
N ASP A 61 -3.13 1.43 4.02
CA ASP A 61 -2.14 1.63 5.06
C ASP A 61 -1.12 0.49 5.02
N MET A 62 0.13 0.82 4.76
CA MET A 62 1.26 -0.10 4.87
C MET A 62 1.95 0.10 6.21
N THR A 63 2.05 -0.97 6.99
CA THR A 63 2.90 -1.02 8.18
C THR A 63 4.15 -1.83 7.89
N MET A 64 5.30 -1.33 8.36
CA MET A 64 6.55 -2.06 8.32
C MET A 64 7.23 -2.01 9.69
N ARG A 65 7.81 -3.14 10.10
CA ARG A 65 8.64 -3.25 11.30
C ARG A 65 10.10 -3.17 10.87
N LEU A 66 10.75 -2.05 11.18
CA LEU A 66 12.18 -1.89 10.91
C LEU A 66 12.98 -2.48 12.08
N ARG A 67 13.80 -3.50 11.78
CA ARG A 67 14.89 -3.96 12.67
C ARG A 67 16.20 -3.34 12.19
N GLY A 68 16.44 -2.08 12.55
CA GLY A 68 17.78 -1.47 12.45
C GLY A 68 18.34 -1.16 11.06
N GLY A 69 17.51 -0.94 10.03
CA GLY A 69 17.94 -0.52 8.69
C GLY A 69 17.40 0.86 8.31
N HIS A 70 18.26 1.75 7.83
CA HIS A 70 17.89 3.06 7.30
C HIS A 70 17.30 2.87 5.89
N LEU A 71 15.98 2.96 5.73
CA LEU A 71 15.37 3.08 4.41
C LEU A 71 15.58 4.53 3.95
N THR A 72 16.28 4.70 2.82
CA THR A 72 16.65 5.99 2.22
C THR A 72 15.47 6.92 1.90
N ARG A 73 14.22 6.42 1.94
CA ARG A 73 13.01 7.17 1.60
C ARG A 73 11.98 7.30 2.73
N PHE A 74 11.91 6.34 3.66
CA PHE A 74 10.98 6.38 4.80
C PHE A 74 11.72 6.65 6.11
N ILE A 75 11.78 7.92 6.49
CA ILE A 75 12.32 8.32 7.79
C ILE A 75 11.22 8.10 8.84
N CYS A 76 11.39 7.05 9.65
CA CYS A 76 10.52 6.75 10.78
C CYS A 76 10.73 7.74 11.93
N HIS A 77 10.03 8.87 11.90
CA HIS A 77 10.41 9.99 12.77
C HIS A 77 10.01 9.88 14.25
N LYS A 78 9.45 8.77 14.76
CA LYS A 78 9.17 8.64 16.22
C LYS A 78 8.75 7.27 16.77
N LYS A 79 8.50 6.24 15.96
CA LYS A 79 8.11 4.90 16.45
C LYS A 79 8.92 3.84 15.69
N ARG A 80 9.28 2.73 16.35
CA ARG A 80 9.96 1.56 15.73
C ARG A 80 9.17 0.95 14.55
N THR A 81 7.90 1.35 14.39
CA THR A 81 6.99 0.96 13.32
C THR A 81 6.71 2.17 12.43
N CYS A 82 6.96 2.01 11.14
CA CYS A 82 6.61 2.99 10.12
C CYS A 82 5.27 2.63 9.52
N THR A 83 4.39 3.62 9.43
CA THR A 83 3.08 3.52 8.78
C THR A 83 3.11 4.46 7.58
N CYS A 84 2.89 3.92 6.39
CA CYS A 84 2.83 4.66 5.14
C CYS A 84 1.43 4.53 4.57
N ALA A 85 0.78 5.65 4.23
CA ALA A 85 -0.53 5.63 3.60
C ALA A 85 -0.38 5.88 2.10
N PHE A 86 -0.91 4.96 1.29
CA PHE A 86 -0.94 5.06 -0.16
C PHE A 86 -2.35 5.45 -0.61
N MET A 87 -2.44 6.44 -1.50
CA MET A 87 -3.72 6.84 -2.10
C MET A 87 -3.90 6.17 -3.45
N ILE A 88 -5.06 5.56 -3.65
CA ILE A 88 -5.45 4.99 -4.94
C ILE A 88 -6.18 6.06 -5.76
N THR A 89 -5.62 6.43 -6.92
CA THR A 89 -6.12 7.54 -7.74
C THR A 89 -6.96 7.13 -8.92
N SER A 90 -6.71 5.95 -9.48
CA SER A 90 -7.58 5.42 -10.53
C SER A 90 -7.69 3.91 -10.40
N GLN A 91 -8.92 3.43 -10.51
CA GLN A 91 -9.22 2.05 -10.83
C GLN A 91 -9.73 2.04 -12.26
N THR A 92 -8.88 1.69 -13.21
CA THR A 92 -9.33 1.47 -14.59
C THR A 92 -10.01 0.10 -14.62
N GLY A 93 -11.29 0.10 -14.27
CA GLY A 93 -12.16 -1.05 -14.31
C GLY A 93 -13.55 -0.59 -13.90
N ASP A 94 -14.39 -0.40 -14.90
CA ASP A 94 -15.83 -0.17 -14.81
C ASP A 94 -16.47 -0.76 -13.56
N GLN A 95 -16.70 0.06 -12.54
CA GLN A 95 -17.78 -0.18 -11.59
C GLN A 95 -19.06 0.41 -12.16
N THR A 96 -19.51 -0.11 -13.30
CA THR A 96 -20.88 0.12 -13.78
C THR A 96 -21.76 -1.04 -13.32
N ALA A 97 -22.67 -0.72 -12.39
CA ALA A 97 -23.99 -1.31 -12.14
C ALA A 97 -24.11 -2.74 -11.59
N LEU A 98 -24.55 -2.83 -10.33
CA LEU A 98 -25.86 -3.39 -9.95
C LEU A 98 -26.29 -2.87 -8.57
#